data_AF-A0A7I7RXR7-F1
#
_entry.id   AF-A0A7I7RXR7-F1
#
_cell.length_a   1.000
_cell.length_b   1.000
_cell.length_c   1.000
_cell.angle_alpha   90.00
_cell.angle_beta   90.00
_cell.angle_gamma   90.00
#
_symmetry.space_group_name_H-M   'P 1'
#
loop_
_entity.id
_entity.type
_entity.pdbx_description
1 polymer ?
#
loop_
_entity_poly.entity_id
_entity_poly.type
_entity_poly.pdbx_seq_one_letter_code
_entity_poly.pdbx_strand_id
1 'polypeptide(L)' 'MAELQRWVDAGATWQVVARTRHGVTVALLRCDGGEEVDRFTSDDPRLIAFVGG' A
#
# COMPACT_ATOMS: atom_id res chain seq x y z
N MET A 1 -0.73 -0.94 9.28
CA MET A 1 -1.10 0.50 9.28
C MET A 1 0.08 1.43 9.55
N ALA A 2 0.90 1.22 10.60
CA ALA A 2 2.00 2.13 10.94
C ALA A 2 3.07 2.28 9.84
N GLU A 3 3.35 1.22 9.09
CA GLU A 3 4.37 1.23 8.03
C GLU A 3 3.92 1.98 6.78
N LEU A 4 2.70 1.74 6.29
CA LEU A 4 2.12 2.50 5.18
C LEU A 4 1.98 3.99 5.53
N GLN A 5 1.56 4.32 6.75
CA GLN A 5 1.43 5.71 7.17
C GLN A 5 2.78 6.43 7.12
N ARG A 6 3.85 5.81 7.64
CA ARG A 6 5.20 6.37 7.54
C ARG A 6 5.66 6.54 6.09
N TRP A 7 5.25 5.63 5.20
CA TRP A 7 5.57 5.73 3.77
C TRP A 7 4.87 6.93 3.11
N VAL A 8 3.60 7.13 3.43
CA VAL A 8 2.80 8.27 2.97
C VAL A 8 3.34 9.59 3.55
N ASP A 9 3.68 9.62 4.85
CA ASP A 9 4.25 10.79 5.51
C ASP A 9 5.63 11.17 4.94
N ALA A 10 6.39 10.19 4.44
CA ALA A 10 7.64 10.41 3.71
C ALA A 10 7.43 10.90 2.26
N GLY A 11 6.19 11.01 1.80
CA GLY A 11 5.84 11.40 0.43
C GLY A 11 6.13 10.34 -0.62
N ALA A 12 6.32 9.08 -0.21
CA ALA A 12 6.67 8.00 -1.12
C ALA A 12 5.44 7.37 -1.78
N THR A 13 5.58 7.02 -3.06
CA THR A 13 4.50 6.46 -3.87
C THR A 13 4.17 5.03 -3.44
N TRP A 14 2.91 4.66 -3.51
CA TRP A 14 2.42 3.30 -3.27
C TRP A 14 1.29 2.98 -4.25
N GLN A 15 1.07 1.69 -4.50
CA GLN A 15 -0.02 1.25 -5.36
C GLN A 15 -0.60 -0.09 -4.88
N VAL A 16 -1.88 -0.33 -5.14
CA VAL A 16 -2.49 -1.63 -4.91
C VAL A 16 -2.17 -2.55 -6.07
N VAL A 17 -1.46 -3.64 -5.80
CA VAL A 17 -1.05 -4.63 -6.81
C VAL A 17 -1.96 -5.85 -6.84
N ALA A 18 -2.67 -6.14 -5.74
CA ALA A 18 -3.67 -7.20 -5.71
C ALA A 18 -4.81 -6.87 -4.74
N ARG A 19 -6.02 -7.31 -5.10
CA ARG A 19 -7.20 -7.26 -4.25
C ARG A 19 -7.80 -8.66 -4.18
N THR A 20 -8.05 -9.13 -2.97
CA THR A 20 -8.70 -10.41 -2.71
C THR A 20 -9.97 -10.19 -1.90
N ARG A 21 -10.76 -11.26 -1.72
CA ARG A 21 -12.00 -11.22 -0.93
C ARG A 21 -11.74 -10.93 0.56
N HIS A 22 -10.52 -11.15 1.03
CA HIS A 22 -10.14 -11.10 2.44
C HIS A 22 -9.10 -10.01 2.76
N GLY A 23 -8.59 -9.30 1.75
CA GLY A 23 -7.53 -8.32 1.96
C GLY A 23 -6.98 -7.72 0.68
N VAL A 24 -6.09 -6.75 0.84
CA VAL A 24 -5.43 -6.01 -0.24
C VAL A 24 -3.92 -6.09 -0.08
N THR A 25 -3.22 -6.13 -1.20
CA THR A 25 -1.76 -6.12 -1.27
C THR A 25 -1.30 -4.81 -1.86
N VAL A 26 -0.47 -4.11 -1.11
CA VAL A 26 0.06 -2.79 -1.46
C VAL A 26 1.55 -2.93 -1.71
N ALA A 27 1.99 -2.44 -2.87
CA ALA A 27 3.40 -2.27 -3.20
C ALA A 27 3.83 -0.84 -2.87
N LEU A 28 4.94 -0.74 -2.15
CA LEU A 28 5.62 0.49 -1.83
C LEU A 28 6.67 0.75 -2.90
N LEU A 29 6.59 1.89 -3.56
CA LEU A 29 7.42 2.25 -4.71
C LEU A 29 8.49 3.27 -4.29
N ARG A 30 9.66 3.21 -4.93
CA ARG A 30 10.65 4.29 -4.82
C ARG A 30 10.18 5.52 -5.55
N CYS A 31 10.50 6.68 -4.98
CA CYS A 31 10.27 7.99 -5.59
C CYS A 31 11.04 8.15 -6.92
N ASP A 32 12.22 7.53 -7.05
CA ASP A 32 13.16 7.80 -8.15
C ASP A 32 13.03 6.90 -9.38
N GLY A 33 12.12 5.92 -9.40
CA GLY A 33 12.07 5.00 -10.54
C GLY A 33 10.91 4.01 -10.60
N GLY A 34 9.95 4.04 -9.67
CA GLY A 34 8.81 3.13 -9.71
C GLY A 34 9.17 1.65 -9.48
N GLU A 35 10.38 1.35 -9.03
CA GLU A 35 10.72 0.01 -8.55
C GLU A 35 10.05 -0.25 -7.20
N GLU A 36 9.51 -1.45 -7.04
CA GLU A 36 8.95 -1.92 -5.78
C GLU A 36 10.07 -2.11 -4.75
N VAL A 37 9.99 -1.37 -3.65
CA VAL A 37 10.91 -1.52 -2.51
C VAL A 37 10.45 -2.62 -1.60
N ASP A 38 9.14 -2.66 -1.38
CA ASP A 38 8.52 -3.56 -0.43
C ASP A 38 7.05 -3.77 -0.78
N ARG A 39 6.49 -4.85 -0.27
CA ARG A 39 5.11 -5.22 -0.48
C ARG A 39 4.56 -5.88 0.76
N PHE A 40 3.44 -5.35 1.24
CA PHE A 40 2.71 -5.96 2.33
C PHE A 40 1.26 -6.24 1.95
N THR A 41 0.69 -7.24 2.60
CA THR A 41 -0.73 -7.57 2.51
C THR A 41 -1.39 -7.18 3.81
N SER A 42 -2.57 -6.57 3.71
CA SER A 42 -3.38 -6.21 4.87
C SER A 42 -4.85 -6.51 4.60
N ASP A 43 -5.45 -7.10 5.62
CA ASP A 43 -6.88 -7.40 5.75
C ASP A 43 -7.62 -6.32 6.54
N ASP A 44 -6.97 -5.19 6.84
CA ASP A 44 -7.59 -4.10 7.60
C ASP A 44 -8.76 -3.50 6.79
N PRO A 45 -10.01 -3.57 7.30
CA PRO A 45 -11.17 -3.04 6.60
C PRO A 45 -11.07 -1.53 6.33
N ARG A 46 -10.30 -0.77 7.12
CA ARG A 46 -10.04 0.65 6.87
C ARG A 46 -9.18 0.85 5.62
N LEU A 47 -8.17 0.01 5.43
CA LEU A 47 -7.32 0.06 4.25
C LEU A 47 -8.10 -0.40 3.01
N ILE A 48 -8.89 -1.47 3.14
CA ILE A 48 -9.76 -1.98 2.07
C ILE A 48 -10.75 -0.88 1.61
N ALA A 49 -11.36 -0.16 2.55
CA ALA A 49 -12.25 0.96 2.24
C ALA A 49 -11.51 2.13 1.58
N PHE A 50 -10.32 2.49 2.09
CA PHE A 50 -9.49 3.58 1.56
C PHE A 50 -9.05 3.36 0.11
N VAL A 51 -8.74 2.12 -0.28
CA VAL A 51 -8.34 1.78 -1.67
C VAL A 51 -9.51 1.37 -2.57
N GLY A 52 -10.71 1.26 -2.01
CA GLY A 52 -11.93 0.87 -2.72
C GLY A 52 -12.84 2.03 -3.11
N GLY A 53 -12.51 3.26 -2.69
CA GLY A 53 -13.23 4.49 -3.01
C GLY A 53 -12.88 5.08 -4.37
#